data_AF-A0A1M6WGS5-F1
#
_entry.id   AF-A0A1M6WGS5-F1
#
_cell.length_a   1.000
_cell.length_b   1.000
_cell.length_c   1.000
_cell.angle_alpha   90.00
_cell.angle_beta   90.00
_cell.angle_gamma   90.00
#
_symmetry.space_group_name_H-M   'P 1'
#
loop_
_entity.id
_entity.type
_entity.pdbx_description
1 polymer ?
#
loop_
_entity_poly.entity_id
_entity_poly.type
_entity_poly.pdbx_seq_one_letter_code
_entity_poly.pdbx_strand_id
1 'polypeptide(L)'
;MEQLTFGACVKKGWISSWQAVTQMPWLFVGVWAVFACTSLLIGQRPSNAAGAVAPAALLGHALLSLGFFALQMVVSSVLTIKVHRFVLLGEGANPLMPLNGKPLGRYLAVWLASMLIVLAAMGLTYTATRGFKLAGLVYLPVIAICLFVSFRLILLYPSIALGGRLTLRAAWRDSRGHVWNMFGVGVVACLPLIVVAVLVGIALGVSMPNDYSSKSLSVVEALLNVSLVVLVAASLSWLYRRYARELLAHVDTAPQ
;
A
#
# COMPACT_ATOMS: atom_id res chain seq x y z
N MET A 1 -5.92 -26.06 3.43
CA MET A 1 -6.85 -25.03 2.90
C MET A 1 -7.94 -24.82 3.95
N GLU A 2 -7.93 -23.69 4.65
CA GLU A 2 -9.02 -23.37 5.58
C GLU A 2 -10.23 -22.88 4.77
N GLN A 3 -11.41 -23.49 5.00
CA GLN A 3 -12.67 -22.98 4.44
C GLN A 3 -13.08 -21.69 5.19
N LEU A 4 -12.42 -20.58 4.86
CA LEU A 4 -12.76 -19.28 5.43
C LEU A 4 -13.89 -18.66 4.62
N THR A 5 -14.93 -18.18 5.31
CA THR A 5 -16.01 -17.40 4.68
C THR A 5 -15.54 -15.98 4.40
N PHE A 6 -16.27 -15.24 3.54
CA PHE A 6 -16.00 -13.82 3.25
C PHE A 6 -15.87 -12.98 4.53
N GLY A 7 -16.88 -13.07 5.41
CA GLY A 7 -16.91 -12.34 6.67
C GLY A 7 -15.80 -12.77 7.63
N ALA A 8 -15.41 -14.05 7.62
CA ALA A 8 -14.29 -14.52 8.43
C ALA A 8 -12.96 -13.87 8.01
N CYS A 9 -12.72 -13.68 6.70
CA CYS A 9 -11.52 -12.99 6.22
C CYS A 9 -11.47 -11.53 6.70
N VAL A 10 -12.59 -10.80 6.61
CA VAL A 10 -12.66 -9.40 7.08
C VAL A 10 -12.47 -9.32 8.60
N LYS A 11 -13.20 -10.13 9.36
CA LYS A 11 -13.12 -10.15 10.83
C LYS A 11 -11.72 -10.51 11.32
N LYS A 12 -11.13 -11.57 10.76
CA LYS A 12 -9.76 -11.98 11.12
C LYS A 12 -8.73 -10.95 10.68
N GLY A 13 -8.93 -10.29 9.53
CA GLY A 13 -8.10 -9.17 9.09
C GLY A 13 -7.99 -8.08 10.16
N TRP A 14 -9.13 -7.56 10.63
CA TRP A 14 -9.18 -6.56 11.70
C TRP A 14 -8.54 -7.02 13.02
N ILE A 15 -8.86 -8.24 13.48
CA ILE A 15 -8.30 -8.80 14.71
C ILE A 15 -6.77 -8.91 14.59
N SER A 16 -6.28 -9.45 13.47
CA SER A 16 -4.85 -9.61 13.23
C SER A 16 -4.11 -8.28 13.08
N SER A 17 -4.73 -7.26 12.48
CA SER A 17 -4.17 -5.91 12.43
C SER A 17 -4.01 -5.31 13.80
N TRP A 18 -5.05 -5.42 14.65
CA TRP A 18 -4.98 -4.96 16.03
C TRP A 18 -3.90 -5.70 16.83
N GLN A 19 -3.81 -7.02 16.67
CA GLN A 19 -2.75 -7.83 17.28
C GLN A 19 -1.36 -7.42 16.78
N ALA A 20 -1.19 -7.12 15.49
CA ALA A 20 0.08 -6.67 14.93
C ALA A 20 0.51 -5.32 15.53
N VAL A 21 -0.41 -4.36 15.66
CA VAL A 21 -0.14 -3.04 16.26
C VAL A 21 0.23 -3.18 17.74
N THR A 22 -0.50 -4.01 18.49
CA THR A 22 -0.26 -4.20 19.93
C THR A 22 1.00 -4.99 20.24
N GLN A 23 1.38 -5.97 19.40
CA GLN A 23 2.58 -6.78 19.61
C GLN A 23 3.85 -6.15 19.02
N MET A 24 3.73 -5.22 18.07
CA MET A 24 4.85 -4.51 17.44
C MET A 24 4.68 -2.98 17.48
N PRO A 25 4.43 -2.37 18.67
CA PRO A 25 4.06 -0.95 18.77
C PRO A 25 5.20 -0.03 18.31
N TRP A 26 6.45 -0.38 18.60
CA TRP A 26 7.61 0.43 18.21
C TRP A 26 7.81 0.50 16.70
N LEU A 27 7.52 -0.60 15.99
CA LEU A 27 7.57 -0.61 14.52
C LEU A 27 6.49 0.33 13.97
N PHE A 28 5.27 0.26 14.50
CA PHE A 28 4.16 1.10 14.07
C PHE A 28 4.43 2.58 14.34
N VAL A 29 4.85 2.93 15.56
CA VAL A 29 5.20 4.31 15.94
C VAL A 29 6.35 4.84 15.09
N GLY A 30 7.38 4.03 14.83
CA GLY A 30 8.51 4.42 13.98
C GLY A 30 8.08 4.71 12.53
N VAL A 31 7.26 3.83 11.94
CA VAL A 31 6.75 4.03 10.57
C VAL A 31 5.84 5.27 10.51
N TRP A 32 4.95 5.43 11.49
CA TRP A 32 4.09 6.61 11.61
C TRP A 32 4.90 7.90 11.74
N ALA A 33 5.92 7.92 12.59
CA ALA A 33 6.81 9.07 12.75
C ALA A 33 7.50 9.43 11.42
N VAL A 34 8.02 8.44 10.68
CA VAL A 34 8.61 8.69 9.34
C VAL A 34 7.57 9.28 8.38
N PHE A 35 6.35 8.73 8.34
CA PHE A 35 5.28 9.23 7.46
C PHE A 35 4.84 10.64 7.84
N ALA A 36 4.70 10.94 9.13
CA ALA A 36 4.34 12.25 9.64
C ALA A 36 5.44 13.27 9.34
N CYS A 37 6.72 12.95 9.61
CA CYS A 37 7.84 13.85 9.31
C CYS A 37 7.95 14.12 7.81
N THR A 38 7.89 13.09 6.97
CA THR A 38 7.99 13.26 5.51
C THR A 38 6.81 14.03 4.93
N SER A 39 5.58 13.79 5.38
CA SER A 39 4.41 14.56 4.93
C SER A 39 4.49 16.04 5.33
N LEU A 40 4.92 16.33 6.56
CA LEU A 40 5.13 17.72 7.02
C LEU A 40 6.21 18.43 6.19
N LEU A 41 7.31 17.76 5.86
CA LEU A 41 8.40 18.33 5.07
C LEU A 41 8.01 18.56 3.60
N ILE A 42 7.19 17.67 3.01
CA ILE A 42 6.68 17.83 1.65
C ILE A 42 5.63 18.96 1.60
N GLY A 43 4.83 19.13 2.65
CA GLY A 43 3.81 20.16 2.76
C GLY A 43 4.35 21.60 2.80
N GLN A 44 5.62 21.80 3.15
CA GLN A 44 6.29 23.11 3.16
C GLN A 44 6.71 23.58 1.76
N ARG A 45 5.80 23.50 0.77
CA ARG A 45 6.06 24.09 -0.55
C ARG A 45 6.35 25.58 -0.39
N PRO A 46 7.37 26.11 -1.08
CA PRO A 46 7.58 27.55 -1.11
C PRO A 46 6.29 28.19 -1.61
N SER A 47 5.62 28.94 -0.74
CA SER A 47 4.45 29.71 -1.12
C SER A 47 4.86 30.57 -2.31
N ASN A 48 4.08 30.53 -3.39
CA ASN A 48 4.27 31.34 -4.61
C ASN A 48 4.05 32.83 -4.32
N ALA A 49 4.80 33.39 -3.36
CA ALA A 49 4.78 34.78 -2.98
C ALA A 49 5.54 35.57 -4.05
N ALA A 50 4.81 35.89 -5.14
CA ALA A 50 5.04 36.94 -6.13
C ALA A 50 6.42 37.07 -6.85
N GLY A 51 7.46 36.31 -6.48
CA GLY A 51 8.75 36.28 -7.14
C GLY A 51 8.91 35.03 -7.99
N ALA A 52 9.50 35.17 -9.18
CA ALA A 52 9.87 34.05 -10.03
C ALA A 52 10.75 33.07 -9.23
N VAL A 53 10.18 31.93 -8.81
CA VAL A 53 10.92 30.88 -8.13
C VAL A 53 11.99 30.39 -9.09
N ALA A 54 13.26 30.50 -8.69
CA ALA A 54 14.37 30.05 -9.53
C ALA A 54 14.18 28.58 -9.91
N PRO A 55 14.40 28.18 -11.18
CA PRO A 55 14.21 26.80 -11.64
C PRO A 55 15.05 25.79 -10.83
N ALA A 56 16.20 26.22 -10.30
CA ALA A 56 17.03 25.42 -9.40
C ALA A 56 16.33 25.05 -8.08
N ALA A 57 15.53 25.96 -7.50
CA ALA A 57 14.79 25.69 -6.26
C ALA A 57 13.65 24.69 -6.47
N LEU A 58 12.97 24.78 -7.62
CA LEU A 58 11.96 23.80 -8.05
C LEU A 58 12.56 22.40 -8.22
N LEU A 59 13.71 22.31 -8.91
CA LEU A 59 14.41 21.02 -9.09
C LEU A 59 14.85 20.43 -7.75
N GLY A 60 15.40 21.24 -6.84
CA GLY A 60 15.80 20.81 -5.51
C GLY A 60 14.62 20.25 -4.70
N HIS A 61 13.47 20.93 -4.70
CA HIS A 61 12.27 20.45 -4.03
C HIS A 61 11.73 19.16 -4.66
N ALA A 62 11.77 19.03 -5.99
CA ALA A 62 11.37 17.80 -6.68
C ALA A 62 12.25 16.60 -6.29
N LEU A 63 13.58 16.76 -6.29
CA LEU A 63 14.51 15.70 -5.89
C LEU A 63 14.33 15.28 -4.43
N LEU A 64 14.12 16.25 -3.54
CA LEU A 64 13.88 16.00 -2.12
C LEU A 64 12.53 15.30 -1.89
N SER A 65 11.48 15.70 -2.61
CA SER A 65 10.17 15.01 -2.57
C SER A 65 10.27 13.57 -3.07
N LEU A 66 11.08 13.32 -4.11
CA LEU A 66 11.35 11.98 -4.62
C LEU A 66 12.10 11.13 -3.61
N GLY A 67 13.09 11.71 -2.90
CA GLY A 67 13.81 11.05 -1.82
C GLY A 67 12.89 10.64 -0.66
N PHE A 68 12.00 11.53 -0.23
CA PHE A 68 11.02 11.20 0.82
C PHE A 68 9.99 10.18 0.38
N PHE A 69 9.54 10.24 -0.87
CA PHE A 69 8.66 9.21 -1.43
C PHE A 69 9.35 7.83 -1.44
N ALA A 70 10.61 7.76 -1.88
CA ALA A 70 11.38 6.52 -1.85
C ALA A 70 11.56 5.99 -0.42
N LEU A 71 11.80 6.88 0.56
CA LEU A 71 11.88 6.49 1.97
C LEU A 71 10.55 5.93 2.49
N GLN A 72 9.44 6.62 2.27
CA GLN A 72 8.10 6.14 2.65
C GLN A 72 7.83 4.76 2.03
N MET A 73 8.24 4.57 0.79
CA MET A 73 8.09 3.30 0.08
C MET A 73 8.87 2.15 0.71
N VAL A 74 10.14 2.37 1.04
CA VAL A 74 10.96 1.36 1.72
C VAL A 74 10.36 1.02 3.09
N VAL A 75 10.02 2.03 3.88
CA VAL A 75 9.48 1.86 5.23
C VAL A 75 8.12 1.14 5.22
N SER A 76 7.22 1.51 4.29
CA SER A 76 5.93 0.85 4.09
C SER A 76 6.09 -0.62 3.67
N SER A 77 7.06 -0.90 2.81
CA SER A 77 7.34 -2.28 2.36
C SER A 77 7.85 -3.14 3.50
N VAL A 78 8.75 -2.62 4.35
CA VAL A 78 9.22 -3.31 5.56
C VAL A 78 8.06 -3.61 6.49
N LEU A 79 7.19 -2.63 6.76
CA LEU A 79 6.00 -2.81 7.59
C LEU A 79 5.06 -3.89 7.00
N THR A 80 4.81 -3.82 5.69
CA THR A 80 3.91 -4.77 5.01
C THR A 80 4.44 -6.20 5.07
N ILE A 81 5.74 -6.40 4.80
CA ILE A 81 6.41 -7.71 4.92
C ILE A 81 6.31 -8.24 6.36
N LYS A 82 6.52 -7.37 7.34
CA LYS A 82 6.42 -7.72 8.77
C LYS A 82 5.02 -8.14 9.16
N VAL A 83 4.00 -7.40 8.74
CA VAL A 83 2.60 -7.77 8.98
C VAL A 83 2.24 -9.08 8.29
N HIS A 84 2.69 -9.31 7.05
CA HIS A 84 2.48 -10.59 6.37
C HIS A 84 3.08 -11.77 7.15
N ARG A 85 4.34 -11.66 7.58
CA ARG A 85 5.00 -12.73 8.35
C ARG A 85 4.41 -12.90 9.74
N PHE A 86 4.01 -11.82 10.40
CA PHE A 86 3.28 -11.89 11.66
C PHE A 86 1.98 -12.69 11.52
N VAL A 87 1.15 -12.36 10.54
CA VAL A 87 -0.15 -13.04 10.36
C VAL A 87 0.02 -14.48 9.84
N LEU A 88 0.99 -14.73 8.95
CA LEU A 88 1.16 -16.03 8.31
C LEU A 88 2.00 -17.01 9.13
N LEU A 89 3.08 -16.54 9.77
CA LEU A 89 4.05 -17.36 10.49
C LEU A 89 4.01 -17.17 12.02
N GLY A 90 3.32 -16.14 12.52
CA GLY A 90 3.35 -15.78 13.94
C GLY A 90 4.66 -15.12 14.37
N GLU A 91 5.47 -14.64 13.42
CA GLU A 91 6.74 -13.97 13.74
C GLU A 91 6.51 -12.62 14.41
N GLY A 92 7.13 -12.41 15.56
CA GLY A 92 7.08 -11.13 16.28
C GLY A 92 7.97 -10.03 15.68
N ALA A 93 8.31 -9.04 16.53
CA ALA A 93 9.08 -7.87 16.10
C ALA A 93 10.49 -8.22 15.58
N ASN A 94 11.16 -9.19 16.20
CA ASN A 94 12.53 -9.58 15.86
C ASN A 94 12.55 -10.84 14.98
N PRO A 95 13.38 -10.87 13.90
CA PRO A 95 14.34 -9.85 13.45
C PRO A 95 13.70 -8.78 12.54
N LEU A 96 14.08 -7.50 12.65
CA LEU A 96 13.49 -6.39 11.85
C LEU A 96 13.52 -6.63 10.33
N MET A 97 14.63 -7.17 9.80
CA MET A 97 14.74 -7.60 8.40
C MET A 97 14.86 -9.12 8.31
N PRO A 98 13.80 -9.82 7.88
CA PRO A 98 13.89 -11.26 7.66
C PRO A 98 14.68 -11.59 6.39
N LEU A 99 15.36 -12.74 6.39
CA LEU A 99 16.03 -13.33 5.21
C LEU A 99 17.07 -12.40 4.53
N ASN A 100 17.87 -11.67 5.33
CA ASN A 100 18.91 -10.73 4.86
C ASN A 100 18.40 -9.66 3.89
N GLY A 101 17.12 -9.28 3.95
CA GLY A 101 16.55 -8.23 3.11
C GLY A 101 16.29 -8.63 1.64
N LYS A 102 16.60 -9.86 1.22
CA LYS A 102 16.24 -10.40 -0.10
C LYS A 102 14.75 -10.22 -0.45
N PRO A 103 13.77 -10.49 0.44
CA PRO A 103 12.36 -10.28 0.12
C PRO A 103 12.01 -8.81 -0.09
N LEU A 104 12.68 -7.88 0.62
CA LEU A 104 12.45 -6.44 0.48
C LEU A 104 12.80 -5.95 -0.94
N GLY A 105 13.94 -6.36 -1.47
CA GLY A 105 14.35 -5.99 -2.83
C GLY A 105 13.37 -6.48 -3.90
N ARG A 106 12.89 -7.73 -3.78
CA ARG A 106 11.87 -8.28 -4.70
C ARG A 106 10.53 -7.58 -4.56
N TYR A 107 10.12 -7.27 -3.34
CA TYR A 107 8.88 -6.56 -3.05
C TYR A 107 8.88 -5.16 -3.67
N LEU A 108 9.97 -4.41 -3.44
CA LEU A 108 10.15 -3.07 -4.02
C LEU A 108 10.22 -3.12 -5.55
N ALA A 109 10.90 -4.11 -6.14
CA ALA A 109 10.97 -4.25 -7.58
C ALA A 109 9.58 -4.51 -8.22
N VAL A 110 8.77 -5.41 -7.62
CA VAL A 110 7.41 -5.66 -8.10
C VAL A 110 6.53 -4.44 -7.93
N TRP A 111 6.62 -3.76 -6.78
CA TRP A 111 5.85 -2.56 -6.53
C TRP A 111 6.23 -1.44 -7.51
N LEU A 112 7.53 -1.17 -7.70
CA LEU A 112 8.03 -0.16 -8.64
C LEU A 112 7.60 -0.49 -10.07
N ALA A 113 7.72 -1.75 -10.49
CA ALA A 113 7.26 -2.18 -11.81
C ALA A 113 5.76 -1.93 -11.98
N SER A 114 4.94 -2.27 -10.99
CA SER A 114 3.49 -2.02 -11.03
C SER A 114 3.16 -0.53 -11.09
N MET A 115 3.87 0.30 -10.32
CA MET A 115 3.70 1.75 -10.29
C MET A 115 4.10 2.39 -11.61
N LEU A 116 5.23 1.98 -12.20
CA LEU A 116 5.67 2.45 -13.52
C LEU A 116 4.70 2.05 -14.63
N ILE A 117 4.12 0.84 -14.60
CA ILE A 117 3.11 0.41 -15.57
C ILE A 117 1.86 1.30 -15.46
N VAL A 118 1.37 1.55 -14.24
CA VAL A 118 0.21 2.43 -14.02
C VAL A 118 0.52 3.86 -14.46
N LEU A 119 1.70 4.39 -14.14
CA LEU A 119 2.12 5.73 -14.52
C LEU A 119 2.27 5.87 -16.05
N ALA A 120 2.85 4.89 -16.72
CA ALA A 120 2.98 4.85 -18.17
C ALA A 120 1.60 4.79 -18.84
N ALA A 121 0.69 3.97 -18.32
CA ALA A 121 -0.69 3.89 -18.79
C ALA A 121 -1.44 5.23 -18.61
N MET A 122 -1.28 5.88 -17.44
CA MET A 122 -1.85 7.21 -17.18
C MET A 122 -1.22 8.29 -18.07
N GLY A 123 0.08 8.25 -18.31
CA GLY A 123 0.78 9.20 -19.19
C GLY A 123 0.35 9.08 -20.64
N LEU A 124 0.30 7.85 -21.16
CA LEU A 124 -0.14 7.57 -22.53
C LEU A 124 -1.59 7.97 -22.77
N THR A 125 -2.45 7.71 -21.79
CA THR A 125 -3.84 8.15 -21.88
C THR A 125 -3.96 9.66 -21.77
N TYR A 126 -3.21 10.33 -20.88
CA TYR A 126 -3.21 11.79 -20.79
C TYR A 126 -2.76 12.46 -22.10
N THR A 127 -1.72 11.97 -22.76
CA THR A 127 -1.29 12.52 -24.06
C THR A 127 -2.33 12.26 -25.14
N ALA A 128 -2.93 11.06 -25.18
CA ALA A 128 -4.04 10.77 -26.07
C ALA A 128 -5.27 11.68 -25.82
N THR A 129 -5.51 12.07 -24.55
CA THR A 129 -6.63 12.95 -24.20
C THR A 129 -6.52 14.37 -24.72
N ARG A 130 -5.29 14.87 -24.92
CA ARG A 130 -5.07 16.19 -25.53
C ARG A 130 -5.41 16.20 -27.02
N GLY A 131 -5.33 15.06 -27.69
CA GLY A 131 -5.60 14.93 -29.13
C GLY A 131 -7.04 14.60 -29.50
N PHE A 132 -7.80 13.94 -28.63
CA PHE A 132 -9.13 13.40 -28.96
C PHE A 132 -10.20 13.76 -27.92
N LYS A 133 -11.37 14.25 -28.37
CA LYS A 133 -12.53 14.55 -27.50
C LYS A 133 -13.15 13.31 -26.84
N LEU A 134 -12.80 12.09 -27.29
CA LEU A 134 -13.31 10.80 -26.78
C LEU A 134 -12.42 10.15 -25.72
N ALA A 135 -11.49 10.88 -25.15
CA ALA A 135 -10.41 10.27 -24.40
C ALA A 135 -10.80 9.63 -23.06
N GLY A 136 -11.90 10.07 -22.45
CA GLY A 136 -12.50 9.39 -21.30
C GLY A 136 -12.88 7.93 -21.63
N LEU A 137 -13.29 7.66 -22.88
CA LEU A 137 -13.66 6.33 -23.36
C LEU A 137 -12.45 5.38 -23.42
N VAL A 138 -11.24 5.91 -23.62
CA VAL A 138 -9.99 5.12 -23.64
C VAL A 138 -9.36 5.04 -22.26
N TYR A 139 -9.46 6.11 -21.47
CA TYR A 139 -8.88 6.20 -20.13
C TYR A 139 -9.48 5.18 -19.15
N LEU A 140 -10.81 5.13 -19.10
CA LEU A 140 -11.55 4.27 -18.17
C LEU A 140 -11.23 2.77 -18.34
N PRO A 141 -11.25 2.19 -19.56
CA PRO A 141 -10.91 0.78 -19.73
C PRO A 141 -9.43 0.50 -19.43
N VAL A 142 -8.51 1.41 -19.75
CA VAL A 142 -7.08 1.23 -19.44
C VAL A 142 -6.87 1.14 -17.92
N ILE A 143 -7.47 2.03 -17.14
CA ILE A 143 -7.42 1.96 -15.68
C ILE A 143 -8.10 0.69 -15.16
N ALA A 144 -9.26 0.33 -15.70
CA ALA A 144 -9.95 -0.89 -15.30
C ALA A 144 -9.08 -2.14 -15.54
N ILE A 145 -8.35 -2.20 -16.65
CA ILE A 145 -7.39 -3.28 -16.95
C ILE A 145 -6.23 -3.26 -15.95
N CYS A 146 -5.62 -2.10 -15.70
CA CYS A 146 -4.52 -1.98 -14.72
C CYS A 146 -4.96 -2.42 -13.32
N LEU A 147 -6.14 -1.99 -12.87
CA LEU A 147 -6.70 -2.40 -11.58
C LEU A 147 -7.00 -3.89 -11.56
N PHE A 148 -7.62 -4.44 -12.61
CA PHE A 148 -7.90 -5.86 -12.72
C PHE A 148 -6.61 -6.70 -12.63
N VAL A 149 -5.56 -6.33 -13.36
CA VAL A 149 -4.26 -7.00 -13.31
C VAL A 149 -3.62 -6.86 -11.92
N SER A 150 -3.73 -5.69 -11.28
CA SER A 150 -3.19 -5.47 -9.94
C SER A 150 -3.88 -6.34 -8.88
N PHE A 151 -5.20 -6.43 -8.92
CA PHE A 151 -5.96 -7.32 -8.03
C PHE A 151 -5.66 -8.80 -8.28
N ARG A 152 -5.45 -9.19 -9.53
CA ARG A 152 -5.03 -10.56 -9.89
C ARG A 152 -3.68 -10.94 -9.29
N LEU A 153 -2.76 -9.99 -9.24
CA LEU A 153 -1.39 -10.20 -8.78
C LEU A 153 -1.22 -9.89 -7.28
N ILE A 154 -2.27 -9.50 -6.57
CA ILE A 154 -2.18 -9.06 -5.17
C ILE A 154 -1.71 -10.17 -4.22
N LEU A 155 -1.97 -11.44 -4.57
CA LEU A 155 -1.49 -12.61 -3.82
C LEU A 155 0.03 -12.80 -3.89
N LEU A 156 0.70 -12.15 -4.84
CA LEU A 156 2.14 -12.21 -4.98
C LEU A 156 2.85 -11.53 -3.80
N TYR A 157 2.28 -10.45 -3.26
CA TYR A 157 2.88 -9.69 -2.15
C TYR A 157 3.10 -10.54 -0.88
N PRO A 158 2.09 -11.27 -0.36
CA PRO A 158 2.30 -12.23 0.72
C PRO A 158 3.34 -13.32 0.39
N SER A 159 3.32 -13.86 -0.84
CA SER A 159 4.28 -14.91 -1.23
C SER A 159 5.73 -14.42 -1.23
N ILE A 160 5.96 -13.16 -1.65
CA ILE A 160 7.28 -12.53 -1.63
C ILE A 160 7.71 -12.27 -0.18
N ALA A 161 6.79 -11.84 0.70
CA ALA A 161 7.08 -11.59 2.10
C ALA A 161 7.53 -12.87 2.85
N LEU A 162 6.99 -14.03 2.45
CA LEU A 162 7.42 -15.34 2.94
C LEU A 162 8.77 -15.81 2.36
N GLY A 163 9.32 -15.12 1.36
CA GLY A 163 10.57 -15.52 0.69
C GLY A 163 10.38 -16.39 -0.55
N GLY A 164 9.13 -16.58 -1.00
CA GLY A 164 8.78 -17.35 -2.19
C GLY A 164 9.40 -16.78 -3.49
N ARG A 165 9.41 -17.62 -4.53
CA ARG A 165 9.82 -17.22 -5.89
C ARG A 165 8.71 -16.43 -6.59
N LEU A 166 9.08 -15.54 -7.51
CA LEU A 166 8.13 -14.75 -8.31
C LEU A 166 7.47 -15.63 -9.38
N THR A 167 6.37 -16.29 -9.03
CA THR A 167 5.59 -17.13 -9.95
C THR A 167 4.29 -16.44 -10.37
N LEU A 168 4.38 -15.47 -11.29
CA LEU A 168 3.23 -14.71 -11.80
C LEU A 168 2.11 -15.61 -12.33
N ARG A 169 2.48 -16.70 -13.01
CA ARG A 169 1.52 -17.66 -13.58
C ARG A 169 0.71 -18.37 -12.50
N ALA A 170 1.33 -18.71 -11.37
CA ALA A 170 0.65 -19.34 -10.24
C ALA A 170 -0.33 -18.35 -9.59
N ALA A 171 0.11 -17.11 -9.32
CA ALA A 171 -0.75 -16.06 -8.77
C ALA A 171 -1.97 -15.76 -9.66
N TRP A 172 -1.78 -15.78 -10.99
CA TRP A 172 -2.86 -15.58 -11.94
C TRP A 172 -3.90 -16.71 -11.96
N ARG A 173 -3.46 -17.97 -11.78
CA ARG A 173 -4.35 -19.13 -11.68
C ARG A 173 -5.08 -19.15 -10.34
N ASP A 174 -4.38 -18.92 -9.23
CA ASP A 174 -4.94 -18.91 -7.88
C ASP A 174 -6.03 -17.83 -7.72
N SER A 175 -5.89 -16.68 -8.39
CA SER A 175 -6.92 -15.62 -8.39
C SER A 175 -8.08 -15.88 -9.36
N ARG A 176 -8.04 -16.92 -10.22
CA ARG A 176 -9.10 -17.22 -11.23
C ARG A 176 -10.42 -17.58 -10.56
N GLY A 177 -11.50 -16.92 -10.99
CA GLY A 177 -12.84 -17.08 -10.43
C GLY A 177 -13.11 -16.30 -9.14
N HIS A 178 -12.08 -15.75 -8.47
CA HIS A 178 -12.22 -15.20 -7.12
C HIS A 178 -11.93 -13.69 -7.00
N VAL A 179 -11.65 -12.99 -8.11
CA VAL A 179 -11.24 -11.57 -8.09
C VAL A 179 -12.25 -10.68 -7.39
N TRP A 180 -13.54 -10.82 -7.72
CA TRP A 180 -14.60 -10.02 -7.11
C TRP A 180 -14.72 -10.25 -5.61
N ASN A 181 -14.46 -11.48 -5.16
CA ASN A 181 -14.46 -11.82 -3.75
C ASN A 181 -13.25 -11.19 -3.03
N MET A 182 -12.05 -11.29 -3.61
CA MET A 182 -10.84 -10.63 -3.11
C MET A 182 -11.00 -9.10 -3.03
N PHE A 183 -11.53 -8.50 -4.10
CA PHE A 183 -11.85 -7.07 -4.17
C PHE A 183 -12.86 -6.68 -3.08
N GLY A 184 -13.96 -7.42 -2.97
CA GLY A 184 -14.99 -7.19 -1.96
C GLY A 184 -14.44 -7.27 -0.54
N VAL A 185 -13.59 -8.25 -0.23
CA VAL A 185 -12.95 -8.34 1.10
C VAL A 185 -12.07 -7.12 1.35
N GLY A 186 -11.27 -6.69 0.37
CA GLY A 186 -10.44 -5.49 0.48
C GLY A 186 -11.27 -4.23 0.74
N VAL A 187 -12.32 -3.99 -0.05
CA VAL A 187 -13.21 -2.83 0.09
C VAL A 187 -13.93 -2.84 1.44
N VAL A 188 -14.57 -3.95 1.80
CA VAL A 188 -15.34 -4.06 3.05
C VAL A 188 -14.43 -3.98 4.27
N ALA A 189 -13.21 -4.53 4.21
CA ALA A 189 -12.24 -4.39 5.28
C ALA A 189 -11.81 -2.93 5.48
N CYS A 190 -11.57 -2.18 4.40
CA CYS A 190 -11.09 -0.80 4.48
C CYS A 190 -12.18 0.24 4.78
N LEU A 191 -13.45 -0.08 4.50
CA LEU A 191 -14.58 0.85 4.60
C LEU A 191 -14.70 1.54 5.98
N PRO A 192 -14.62 0.84 7.13
CA PRO A 192 -14.69 1.49 8.43
C PRO A 192 -13.56 2.52 8.65
N LEU A 193 -12.35 2.22 8.18
CA LEU A 193 -11.21 3.13 8.30
C LEU A 193 -11.39 4.38 7.42
N ILE A 194 -11.94 4.20 6.21
CA ILE A 194 -12.28 5.32 5.31
C ILE A 194 -13.34 6.23 5.94
N VAL A 195 -14.38 5.65 6.55
CA VAL A 195 -15.42 6.43 7.25
C VAL A 195 -14.81 7.24 8.39
N VAL A 196 -13.96 6.63 9.22
CA VAL A 196 -13.25 7.34 10.30
C VAL A 196 -12.36 8.46 9.73
N ALA A 197 -11.61 8.20 8.65
CA ALA A 197 -10.76 9.19 8.00
C ALA A 197 -11.55 10.41 7.53
N VAL A 198 -12.69 10.19 6.87
CA VAL A 198 -13.58 11.27 6.40
C VAL A 198 -14.15 12.07 7.57
N LEU A 199 -14.64 11.40 8.61
CA LEU A 199 -15.22 12.08 9.79
C LEU A 199 -14.18 12.94 10.52
N VAL A 200 -12.97 12.41 10.71
CA VAL A 200 -11.88 13.16 11.36
C VAL A 200 -11.44 14.33 10.48
N GLY A 201 -11.35 14.14 9.16
CA GLY A 201 -11.06 15.23 8.22
C GLY A 201 -12.09 16.37 8.28
N ILE A 202 -13.38 16.04 8.32
CA ILE A 202 -14.46 17.03 8.48
C ILE A 202 -14.35 17.73 9.84
N ALA A 203 -14.17 16.98 10.94
CA ALA A 203 -14.10 17.55 12.28
C ALA A 203 -12.93 18.54 12.45
N LEU A 204 -11.75 18.18 11.95
CA LEU A 204 -10.57 19.05 11.97
C LEU A 204 -10.72 20.26 11.05
N GLY A 205 -11.32 20.06 9.86
CA GLY A 205 -11.57 21.13 8.90
C GLY A 205 -12.52 22.21 9.41
N VAL A 206 -13.51 21.83 10.23
CA VAL A 206 -14.47 22.77 10.81
C VAL A 206 -13.92 23.45 12.07
N SER A 207 -13.06 22.78 12.85
CA SER A 207 -12.68 23.24 14.19
C SER A 207 -11.38 24.06 14.25
N MET A 208 -10.49 23.96 13.25
CA MET A 208 -9.15 24.53 13.32
C MET A 208 -8.98 25.74 12.39
N PRO A 209 -8.29 26.82 12.82
CA PRO A 209 -7.83 27.88 11.92
C PRO A 209 -6.97 27.30 10.78
N ASN A 210 -7.06 27.88 9.59
CA ASN A 210 -6.44 27.37 8.35
C ASN A 210 -4.95 26.99 8.50
N ASP A 211 -4.17 27.71 9.30
CA ASP A 211 -2.74 27.47 9.46
C ASP A 211 -2.40 26.23 10.32
N TYR A 212 -3.20 25.94 11.34
CA TYR A 212 -3.02 24.76 12.21
C TYR A 212 -3.69 23.51 11.64
N SER A 213 -4.75 23.70 10.86
CA SER A 213 -5.50 22.62 10.22
C SER A 213 -4.59 21.77 9.31
N SER A 214 -3.76 22.40 8.47
CA SER A 214 -2.90 21.68 7.52
C SER A 214 -1.90 20.72 8.16
N LYS A 215 -1.16 21.16 9.18
CA LYS A 215 -0.13 20.35 9.85
C LYS A 215 -0.74 19.20 10.65
N SER A 216 -1.82 19.49 11.39
CA SER A 216 -2.54 18.47 12.17
C SER A 216 -3.14 17.40 11.27
N LEU A 217 -3.69 17.81 10.11
CA LEU A 217 -4.26 16.91 9.12
C LEU A 217 -3.20 15.98 8.52
N SER A 218 -1.99 16.47 8.21
CA SER A 218 -0.90 15.62 7.72
C SER A 218 -0.47 14.53 8.71
N VAL A 219 -0.42 14.85 10.01
CA VAL A 219 -0.06 13.89 11.06
C VAL A 219 -1.13 12.81 11.23
N VAL A 220 -2.40 13.21 11.18
CA VAL A 220 -3.54 12.29 11.25
C VAL A 220 -3.64 11.44 9.99
N GLU A 221 -3.44 12.03 8.82
CA GLU A 221 -3.39 11.33 7.54
C GLU A 221 -2.27 10.28 7.54
N ALA A 222 -1.08 10.62 8.05
CA ALA A 222 0.00 9.66 8.24
C ALA A 222 -0.44 8.48 9.12
N LEU A 223 -1.14 8.72 10.24
CA LEU A 223 -1.62 7.67 11.13
C LEU A 223 -2.63 6.74 10.44
N LEU A 224 -3.57 7.33 9.71
CA LEU A 224 -4.59 6.61 8.95
C LEU A 224 -3.95 5.78 7.83
N ASN A 225 -2.96 6.33 7.13
CA ASN A 225 -2.21 5.63 6.09
C ASN A 225 -1.47 4.42 6.64
N VAL A 226 -0.75 4.55 7.76
CA VAL A 226 -0.07 3.40 8.38
C VAL A 226 -1.09 2.34 8.84
N SER A 227 -2.20 2.77 9.44
CA SER A 227 -3.29 1.88 9.85
C SER A 227 -3.89 1.13 8.67
N LEU A 228 -4.09 1.81 7.55
CA LEU A 228 -4.59 1.24 6.30
C LEU A 228 -3.62 0.20 5.73
N VAL A 229 -2.31 0.50 5.71
CA VAL A 229 -1.27 -0.44 5.26
C VAL A 229 -1.29 -1.72 6.09
N VAL A 230 -1.35 -1.61 7.43
CA VAL A 230 -1.44 -2.78 8.32
C VAL A 230 -2.71 -3.58 8.07
N LEU A 231 -3.84 -2.91 7.87
CA LEU A 231 -5.14 -3.55 7.62
C LEU A 231 -5.19 -4.29 6.29
N VAL A 232 -4.69 -3.65 5.23
CA VAL A 232 -4.61 -4.26 3.90
C VAL A 232 -3.64 -5.44 3.93
N ALA A 233 -2.46 -5.31 4.53
CA ALA A 233 -1.49 -6.39 4.63
C ALA A 233 -2.04 -7.61 5.41
N ALA A 234 -2.71 -7.38 6.55
CA ALA A 234 -3.34 -8.46 7.31
C ALA A 234 -4.47 -9.13 6.54
N SER A 235 -5.35 -8.35 5.90
CA SER A 235 -6.47 -8.87 5.10
C SER A 235 -5.96 -9.69 3.91
N LEU A 236 -4.92 -9.23 3.23
CA LEU A 236 -4.26 -9.93 2.14
C LEU A 236 -3.61 -11.24 2.60
N SER A 237 -3.09 -11.30 3.82
CA SER A 237 -2.55 -12.53 4.40
C SER A 237 -3.62 -13.60 4.59
N TRP A 238 -4.81 -13.20 5.04
CA TRP A 238 -5.96 -14.12 5.16
C TRP A 238 -6.53 -14.54 3.80
N LEU A 239 -6.57 -13.63 2.83
CA LEU A 239 -6.90 -13.96 1.44
C LEU A 239 -5.88 -14.93 0.84
N TYR A 240 -4.60 -14.76 1.14
CA TYR A 240 -3.53 -15.67 0.73
C TYR A 240 -3.73 -17.07 1.30
N ARG A 241 -3.99 -17.22 2.60
CA ARG A 241 -4.31 -18.54 3.21
C ARG A 241 -5.51 -19.24 2.57
N ARG A 242 -6.48 -18.47 2.07
CA ARG A 242 -7.70 -18.98 1.45
C ARG A 242 -7.50 -19.41 0.00
N TYR A 243 -6.78 -18.61 -0.80
CA TYR A 243 -6.76 -18.75 -2.25
C TYR A 243 -5.43 -19.23 -2.84
N ALA A 244 -4.31 -19.11 -2.12
CA ALA A 244 -2.97 -19.28 -2.68
C ALA A 244 -2.49 -20.74 -2.69
N ARG A 245 -3.19 -21.62 -3.42
CA ARG A 245 -2.88 -23.06 -3.44
C ARG A 245 -1.57 -23.38 -4.16
N GLU A 246 -1.42 -22.91 -5.40
CA GLU A 246 -0.19 -23.15 -6.16
C GLU A 246 0.98 -22.37 -5.55
N LEU A 247 0.75 -21.13 -5.09
CA LEU A 247 1.80 -20.31 -4.50
C LEU A 247 2.39 -20.90 -3.22
N LEU A 248 1.58 -21.47 -2.32
CA LEU A 248 2.08 -22.10 -1.09
C LEU A 248 2.98 -23.31 -1.39
N ALA A 249 2.61 -24.13 -2.38
CA ALA A 249 3.42 -25.29 -2.78
C ALA A 249 4.85 -24.90 -3.25
N HIS A 250 5.03 -23.69 -3.78
CA HIS A 250 6.34 -23.17 -4.18
C HIS A 250 7.16 -22.60 -3.02
N VAL A 251 6.52 -22.23 -1.92
CA VAL A 251 7.21 -21.76 -0.70
C VAL A 251 7.79 -22.95 0.04
N ASP A 252 7.02 -24.05 0.17
CA ASP A 252 7.46 -25.26 0.87
C ASP A 252 8.66 -25.96 0.21
N THR A 253 8.88 -25.71 -1.09
CA THR A 253 9.97 -26.29 -1.88
C THR A 253 11.21 -25.38 -1.97
N ALA A 254 11.17 -24.17 -1.40
CA ALA A 254 12.30 -23.25 -1.41
C ALA A 254 13.27 -23.55 -0.25
N PRO A 255 14.59 -23.58 -0.48
CA PRO A 255 15.56 -23.69 0.62
C PRO A 255 15.45 -22.46 1.52
N GLN A 256 15.27 -22.69 2.82
CA GLN A 256 15.18 -21.66 3.86
C GLN A 256 16.54 -21.03 4.16
#